data_AF-A0A1Q9Y3I3-F1
#
_entry.id   AF-A0A1Q9Y3I3-F1
#
_cell.length_a   1.000
_cell.length_b   1.000
_cell.length_c   1.000
_cell.angle_alpha   90.00
_cell.angle_beta   90.00
_cell.angle_gamma   90.00
#
_symmetry.space_group_name_H-M   'P 1'
#
loop_
_entity.id
_entity.type
_entity.pdbx_description
1 polymer ?
#
loop_
_entity_poly.entity_id
_entity_poly.type
_entity_poly.pdbx_seq_one_letter_code
_entity_poly.pdbx_strand_id
1 'polypeptide(L)' 'MDMLIKQLKTVTAGRYHIVTETSAEGLQVDCLDLQCNLVATRRLTAAQMQNKILMTAVYADLKGTLGY' A
#
# COMPACT_ATOMS: atom_id res chain seq x y z
N MET A 1 11.35 0.61 1.12
CA MET A 1 9.95 0.95 0.83
C MET A 1 9.50 0.30 -0.46
N ASP A 2 10.16 0.59 -1.59
CA ASP A 2 9.85 0.02 -2.91
C ASP A 2 9.71 -1.50 -2.92
N MET A 3 10.53 -2.22 -2.15
CA MET A 3 10.46 -3.68 -2.10
C MET A 3 9.17 -4.20 -1.46
N LEU A 4 8.67 -3.56 -0.40
CA LEU A 4 7.40 -3.95 0.24
C LEU A 4 6.24 -3.69 -0.71
N ILE A 5 6.13 -2.49 -1.28
CA ILE A 5 5.06 -2.18 -2.25
C ILE A 5 5.12 -3.08 -3.48
N LYS A 6 6.31 -3.40 -4.00
CA LYS A 6 6.48 -4.38 -5.08
C LYS A 6 5.97 -5.75 -4.67
N GLN A 7 6.30 -6.22 -3.46
CA GLN A 7 5.76 -7.46 -2.93
C GLN A 7 4.23 -7.43 -2.80
N LEU A 8 3.63 -6.31 -2.35
CA LEU A 8 2.16 -6.16 -2.30
C LEU A 8 1.59 -6.40 -3.69
N LYS A 9 2.09 -5.65 -4.68
CA LYS A 9 1.66 -5.73 -6.07
C LYS A 9 1.77 -7.15 -6.62
N THR A 10 2.85 -7.86 -6.29
CA THR A 10 3.05 -9.23 -6.74
C THR A 10 2.06 -10.20 -6.10
N VAL A 11 1.86 -10.15 -4.78
CA VAL A 11 0.98 -11.13 -4.11
C VAL A 11 -0.50 -10.87 -4.41
N THR A 12 -0.89 -9.62 -4.63
CA THR A 12 -2.27 -9.23 -4.93
C THR A 12 -2.59 -9.24 -6.44
N ALA A 13 -1.61 -9.58 -7.29
CA ALA A 13 -1.77 -9.56 -8.74
C ALA A 13 -2.95 -10.45 -9.18
N GLY A 14 -3.76 -9.93 -10.10
CA GLY A 14 -4.95 -10.62 -10.61
C GLY A 14 -6.19 -10.52 -9.73
N ARG A 15 -6.12 -9.86 -8.55
CA ARG A 15 -7.30 -9.54 -7.72
C ARG A 15 -7.44 -8.06 -7.43
N TYR A 16 -6.32 -7.37 -7.26
CA TYR A 16 -6.31 -5.94 -6.94
C TYR A 16 -5.31 -5.17 -7.79
N HIS A 17 -5.63 -3.91 -8.07
CA HIS A 17 -4.73 -2.91 -8.61
C HIS A 17 -4.23 -2.01 -7.49
N ILE A 18 -2.92 -2.07 -7.21
CA ILE A 18 -2.29 -1.23 -6.19
C ILE A 18 -1.70 0.00 -6.86
N VAL A 19 -2.28 1.17 -6.59
CA VAL A 19 -1.80 2.47 -7.06
C VAL A 19 -1.04 3.13 -5.92
N THR A 20 0.11 3.73 -6.23
CA THR A 20 0.93 4.42 -5.24
C THR A 20 1.34 5.79 -5.75
N GLU A 21 1.08 6.83 -4.97
CA GLU A 21 1.45 8.20 -5.27
C GLU A 21 2.40 8.70 -4.18
N THR A 22 3.60 9.10 -4.57
CA THR A 22 4.59 9.69 -3.65
C THR A 22 4.74 11.17 -3.96
N SER A 23 4.62 12.01 -2.92
CA SER A 23 4.76 13.46 -2.99
C SER A 23 5.64 13.98 -1.85
N ALA A 24 5.86 15.29 -1.80
CA ALA A 24 6.56 15.93 -0.68
C ALA A 24 5.81 15.75 0.66
N GLU A 25 4.48 15.53 0.61
CA GLU A 25 3.66 15.31 1.80
C GLU A 25 3.77 13.87 2.32
N GLY A 26 4.12 12.92 1.45
CA GLY A 26 4.40 11.53 1.80
C GLY A 26 3.94 10.53 0.75
N LEU A 27 3.34 9.42 1.17
CA LEU A 27 2.91 8.31 0.32
C LEU A 27 1.41 8.03 0.50
N GLN A 28 0.70 7.91 -0.61
CA GLN A 28 -0.63 7.30 -0.66
C GLN A 28 -0.55 5.94 -1.35
N VAL A 29 -1.24 4.95 -0.79
CA VAL A 29 -1.40 3.60 -1.36
C VAL A 29 -2.89 3.31 -1.47
N ASP A 30 -3.39 3.22 -2.68
CA ASP A 30 -4.77 2.87 -2.98
C ASP A 30 -4.84 1.46 -3.55
N CYS A 31 -5.73 0.65 -2.99
CA CYS A 31 -5.99 -0.72 -3.41
C CYS A 31 -7.36 -0.76 -4.05
N LEU A 32 -7.40 -0.98 -5.36
CA LEU A 32 -8.61 -1.06 -6.15
C LEU A 32 -8.91 -2.52 -6.48
N ASP A 33 -10.18 -2.90 -6.55
CA ASP A 33 -10.58 -4.17 -7.17
C ASP A 33 -10.44 -4.12 -8.70
N LEU A 34 -10.78 -5.22 -9.39
CA LEU A 34 -10.71 -5.30 -10.86
C LEU A 34 -11.75 -4.43 -11.57
N GLN A 35 -12.74 -3.90 -10.85
CA GLN A 35 -13.74 -2.96 -11.35
C GLN A 35 -13.37 -1.51 -11.02
N CYS A 36 -12.14 -1.29 -10.52
CA CYS A 36 -11.61 0.00 -10.10
C CYS A 36 -12.33 0.62 -8.89
N ASN A 37 -13.05 -0.18 -8.08
CA ASN A 37 -13.60 0.32 -6.82
C ASN A 37 -12.52 0.36 -5.75
N LEU A 38 -12.51 1.42 -4.94
CA LEU A 38 -11.58 1.54 -3.81
C LEU A 38 -11.95 0.56 -2.68
N VAL A 39 -11.05 -0.37 -2.39
CA VAL A 39 -11.20 -1.37 -1.32
C VAL A 39 -10.50 -0.92 -0.05
N ALA A 40 -9.30 -0.34 -0.19
CA ALA A 40 -8.53 0.17 0.94
C ALA A 40 -7.61 1.31 0.51
N THR A 41 -7.37 2.24 1.42
CA THR A 41 -6.38 3.31 1.24
C THR A 41 -5.53 3.47 2.49
N ARG A 42 -4.24 3.76 2.32
CA ARG A 42 -3.34 4.15 3.42
C ARG A 42 -2.54 5.37 2.99
N ARG A 43 -2.51 6.37 3.86
CA ARG A 43 -1.71 7.59 3.69
C ARG A 43 -0.68 7.68 4.80
N LEU A 44 0.55 7.99 4.42
CA LEU A 44 1.69 8.12 5.29
C LEU A 44 2.34 9.48 5.01
N THR A 45 2.63 10.23 6.06
CA THR A 45 3.40 11.47 5.92
C THR A 45 4.87 11.18 5.63
N ALA A 46 5.60 12.17 5.09
CA ALA A 46 7.04 12.05 4.87
C ALA A 46 7.81 11.63 6.14
N ALA A 47 7.41 12.13 7.32
CA ALA A 47 8.01 11.72 8.60
C ALA A 47 7.69 10.26 8.96
N GLN A 48 6.45 9.82 8.73
CA GLN A 48 6.04 8.44 8.97
C GLN A 48 6.74 7.45 8.04
N MET A 49 7.03 7.86 6.80
CA MET A 49 7.80 7.04 5.85
C MET A 49 9.22 6.72 6.31
N GLN A 50 9.81 7.55 7.18
CA GLN A 50 11.12 7.29 7.77
C GLN A 50 11.06 6.24 8.89
N ASN A 51 9.87 5.95 9.43
CA ASN A 51 9.69 4.95 10.47
C ASN A 51 9.48 3.55 9.86
N LYS A 52 10.56 2.76 9.84
CA LYS A 52 10.55 1.39 9.28
C LYS A 52 9.53 0.45 9.96
N ILE A 53 9.33 0.58 11.27
CA ILE A 53 8.40 -0.28 12.02
C ILE A 53 6.96 0.03 11.59
N LEU A 54 6.62 1.32 11.53
CA LEU A 54 5.31 1.77 11.04
C LEU A 54 5.06 1.32 9.60
N MET A 55 6.05 1.47 8.73
CA MET A 55 5.96 1.03 7.33
C MET A 55 5.67 -0.47 7.21
N THR A 56 6.35 -1.32 7.99
CA THR A 56 6.11 -2.77 8.00
C THR A 56 4.71 -3.09 8.54
N ALA A 57 4.26 -2.41 9.59
CA ALA A 57 2.92 -2.60 10.16
C ALA A 57 1.82 -2.24 9.15
N VAL A 58 1.97 -1.09 8.47
CA VAL A 58 1.01 -0.64 7.43
C VAL A 58 0.96 -1.61 6.27
N TYR A 59 2.11 -2.16 5.86
CA TYR A 59 2.15 -3.18 4.82
C TYR A 59 1.44 -4.47 5.25
N ALA A 60 1.71 -4.97 6.47
CA ALA A 60 1.05 -6.16 6.99
C ALA A 60 -0.47 -5.99 7.12
N ASP A 61 -0.91 -4.81 7.55
CA ASP A 61 -2.31 -4.43 7.62
C ASP A 61 -2.99 -4.39 6.24
N LEU A 62 -2.34 -3.79 5.24
CA LEU A 62 -2.82 -3.83 3.85
C LEU A 62 -2.90 -5.26 3.31
N LYS A 63 -1.87 -6.08 3.56
CA LYS A 63 -1.83 -7.47 3.15
C LYS A 63 -3.01 -8.26 3.74
N GLY A 64 -3.23 -8.13 5.04
CA GLY A 64 -4.35 -8.76 5.75
C GLY A 64 -5.71 -8.26 5.29
N THR A 65 -5.86 -6.95 5.02
CA THR A 65 -7.09 -6.36 4.48
C THR A 65 -7.46 -6.94 3.11
N LEU A 66 -6.45 -7.24 2.28
CA LEU A 66 -6.62 -7.82 0.95
C LEU A 66 -6.67 -9.36 0.97
N GLY A 67 -6.58 -9.98 2.14
CA GLY A 67 -6.66 -11.43 2.32
C GLY A 67 -5.37 -12.19 1.97
N TYR A 68 -4.19 -11.59 2.19
CA TYR A 68 -2.88 -12.16 1.89
C TYR A 68 -1.90 -12.16 3.08
#